data_AF-A0A0X3PAA7-F1
#
_entry.id   AF-A0A0X3PAA7-F1
#
_cell.length_a   1.000
_cell.length_b   1.000
_cell.length_c   1.000
_cell.angle_alpha   90.00
_cell.angle_beta   90.00
_cell.angle_gamma   90.00
#
_symmetry.space_group_name_H-M   'P 1'
#
loop_
_entity.id
_entity.type
_entity.pdbx_description
1 polymer ?
#
loop_
_entity_poly.entity_id
_entity_poly.type
_entity_poly.pdbx_seq_one_letter_code
_entity_poly.pdbx_strand_id
1 'polypeptide(L)'
;MSADDDFLERIFLAEQTYYSEAYRAGLDLTSKDVPSSNVDSSPLDRQPELDAAWARGVQFGAELGSELYSYLGLANQVISMSTTSSTASRPSERHVELAQTILALLTQSPGLLQFPCAALVKRSDFEMEIARIRAKARQLLSLLGVNTISRKMDTLTF
;
A
#
# COMPACT_ATOMS: atom_id res chain seq x y z
N MET A 1 -30.15 -21.09 2.65
CA MET A 1 -28.78 -21.17 3.18
C MET A 1 -28.51 -19.83 3.83
N SER A 2 -28.38 -19.83 5.15
CA SER A 2 -28.29 -18.62 5.98
C SER A 2 -27.00 -17.88 5.67
N ALA A 3 -27.09 -16.56 5.51
CA ALA A 3 -26.01 -15.62 5.28
C ALA A 3 -25.24 -15.38 6.58
N ASP A 4 -24.65 -16.44 7.13
CA ASP A 4 -23.86 -16.38 8.34
C ASP A 4 -22.40 -16.02 7.99
N ASP A 5 -22.05 -14.77 8.30
CA ASP A 5 -20.72 -14.23 8.55
C ASP A 5 -19.64 -14.59 7.52
N ASP A 6 -19.50 -13.73 6.51
CA ASP A 6 -18.34 -13.74 5.64
C ASP A 6 -17.08 -13.59 6.50
N PHE A 7 -16.25 -14.63 6.54
CA PHE A 7 -15.07 -14.70 7.41
C PHE A 7 -14.14 -13.48 7.24
N LEU A 8 -14.11 -12.93 6.02
CA LEU A 8 -13.38 -11.71 5.68
C LEU A 8 -14.00 -10.45 6.30
N GLU A 9 -15.33 -10.35 6.34
CA GLU A 9 -16.05 -9.26 7.00
C GLU A 9 -15.81 -9.28 8.51
N ARG A 10 -15.76 -10.48 9.09
CA ARG A 10 -15.40 -10.69 10.50
C ARG A 10 -13.98 -10.25 10.85
N ILE A 11 -13.00 -10.57 10.00
CA ILE A 11 -11.61 -10.12 10.19
C ILE A 11 -11.55 -8.60 10.09
N PHE A 12 -12.20 -8.02 9.08
CA PHE A 12 -12.22 -6.58 8.86
C PHE A 12 -12.87 -5.83 10.03
N LEU A 13 -14.01 -6.31 10.53
CA LEU A 13 -14.69 -5.73 11.70
C LEU A 13 -13.88 -5.87 12.99
N ALA A 14 -13.21 -7.02 13.20
CA ALA A 14 -12.35 -7.22 14.36
C ALA A 14 -11.14 -6.27 14.33
N GLU A 15 -10.53 -6.08 13.16
CA GLU A 15 -9.40 -5.18 12.97
C GLU A 15 -9.83 -3.71 13.13
N GLN A 16 -10.97 -3.33 12.56
CA GLN A 16 -11.56 -2.00 12.74
C GLN A 16 -11.87 -1.71 14.21
N THR A 17 -12.41 -2.69 14.95
CA THR A 17 -12.70 -2.56 16.38
C THR A 17 -11.41 -2.35 17.17
N TYR A 18 -10.40 -3.18 16.92
CA TYR A 18 -9.10 -3.09 17.59
C TYR A 18 -8.44 -1.72 17.39
N TYR A 19 -8.46 -1.19 16.16
CA TYR A 19 -7.93 0.14 15.89
C TYR A 19 -8.75 1.27 16.54
N SER A 20 -10.06 1.11 16.63
CA SER A 20 -10.94 2.08 17.32
C SER A 20 -10.68 2.15 18.82
N GLU A 21 -10.42 1.00 19.46
CA GLU A 21 -10.14 0.90 20.89
C GLU A 21 -8.76 1.45 21.25
N ALA A 22 -7.74 1.11 20.46
CA ALA A 22 -6.39 1.65 20.64
C ALA A 22 -6.36 3.19 20.53
N TYR A 23 -7.21 3.77 19.66
CA TYR A 23 -7.30 5.22 19.49
C TYR A 23 -8.06 5.91 20.63
N ARG A 24 -9.17 5.32 21.10
CA ARG A 24 -9.88 5.82 22.30
C ARG A 24 -8.97 5.82 23.53
N ALA A 25 -8.17 4.77 23.71
CA ALA A 25 -7.18 4.71 24.78
C ALA A 25 -6.10 5.81 24.66
N GLY A 26 -5.70 6.19 23.43
CA GLY A 26 -4.78 7.31 23.19
C GLY A 26 -5.39 8.70 23.46
N LEU A 27 -6.69 8.87 23.20
CA LEU A 27 -7.45 10.10 23.49
C LEU A 27 -7.65 10.32 25.00
N ASP A 28 -7.95 9.25 25.76
CA ASP A 28 -8.09 9.33 27.22
C ASP A 28 -6.76 9.68 27.92
N LEU A 29 -5.63 9.31 27.32
CA LEU A 29 -4.30 9.68 27.81
C LEU A 29 -3.93 11.14 27.52
N THR A 30 -4.47 11.75 26.45
CA THR A 30 -4.21 13.16 26.10
C THR A 30 -5.13 14.15 26.82
N SER A 31 -6.25 13.69 27.37
CA SER A 31 -7.20 14.53 28.11
C SER A 31 -6.77 14.83 29.57
N LYS A 32 -5.78 14.12 30.13
CA LYS A 32 -5.38 14.27 31.54
C LYS A 32 -4.26 15.28 31.82
N ASP A 33 -3.58 15.84 30.81
CA ASP A 33 -2.32 16.58 31.02
C ASP A 33 -2.31 18.05 30.54
N VAL A 34 -3.45 18.75 30.44
CA VAL A 34 -3.44 20.19 30.08
C VAL A 34 -3.94 21.06 31.24
N PRO A 35 -3.07 21.88 31.88
CA PRO A 35 -3.51 22.88 32.84
C PRO A 35 -4.22 24.03 32.11
N SER A 36 -5.40 24.35 32.59
CA SER A 36 -6.33 25.36 32.10
C SER A 36 -5.71 26.76 32.05
N SER A 37 -5.66 27.37 30.86
CA SER A 37 -5.59 28.83 30.72
C SER A 37 -6.71 29.34 29.80
N ASN A 38 -7.41 30.34 30.34
CA ASN A 38 -8.59 31.01 29.78
C ASN A 38 -8.38 31.52 28.35
N VAL A 39 -9.19 31.03 27.40
CA VAL A 39 -9.66 31.81 26.25
C VAL A 39 -11.04 31.29 25.86
N ASP A 40 -12.04 32.18 25.83
CA ASP A 40 -13.33 31.97 25.19
C ASP A 40 -13.12 31.37 23.79
N SER A 41 -13.31 30.07 23.68
CA SER A 41 -13.34 29.35 22.42
C SER A 41 -14.46 28.34 22.57
N SER A 42 -15.59 28.61 21.91
CA SER A 42 -16.54 27.53 21.61
C SER A 42 -15.72 26.37 21.05
N PRO A 43 -15.88 25.13 21.56
CA PRO A 43 -15.13 24.00 21.03
C PRO A 43 -15.46 23.93 19.54
N LEU A 44 -14.51 24.34 18.70
CA LEU A 44 -14.61 24.18 17.26
C LEU A 44 -14.80 22.69 17.05
N ASP A 45 -15.98 22.32 16.55
CA ASP A 45 -16.27 20.95 16.18
C ASP A 45 -15.39 20.60 14.98
N ARG A 46 -14.17 20.13 15.29
CA ARG A 46 -13.16 19.69 14.32
C ARG A 46 -13.43 18.27 13.84
N GLN A 47 -14.50 17.63 14.31
CA GLN A 47 -14.89 16.29 13.91
C GLN A 47 -14.99 16.11 12.38
N PRO A 48 -15.65 16.99 11.61
CA PRO A 48 -15.70 16.85 10.14
C PRO A 48 -14.33 16.95 9.47
N GLU A 49 -13.41 17.77 9.99
CA GLU A 49 -12.04 17.88 9.46
C GLU A 49 -11.22 16.62 9.75
N LEU A 50 -11.39 16.06 10.94
CA LEU A 50 -10.75 14.82 11.39
C LEU A 50 -11.28 13.62 10.60
N ASP A 51 -12.60 13.53 10.39
CA ASP A 51 -13.25 12.48 9.60
C ASP A 51 -12.77 12.54 8.14
N ALA A 52 -12.66 13.74 7.57
CA ALA A 52 -12.12 13.94 6.23
C ALA A 52 -10.63 13.56 6.15
N ALA A 53 -9.84 13.87 7.17
CA ALA A 53 -8.42 13.47 7.23
C ALA A 53 -8.27 11.95 7.35
N TRP A 54 -9.12 11.31 8.16
CA TRP A 54 -9.16 9.86 8.29
C TRP A 54 -9.52 9.18 6.96
N ALA A 55 -10.59 9.64 6.30
CA ALA A 55 -11.01 9.10 5.00
C ALA A 55 -9.88 9.19 3.95
N ARG A 56 -9.18 10.33 3.89
CA ARG A 56 -8.01 10.49 3.01
C ARG A 56 -6.87 9.53 3.38
N GLY A 57 -6.60 9.34 4.66
CA GLY A 57 -5.58 8.42 5.14
C GLY A 57 -5.88 6.96 4.76
N VAL A 58 -7.13 6.52 4.93
CA VAL A 58 -7.58 5.18 4.54
C VAL A 58 -7.47 4.99 3.03
N GLN A 59 -7.94 5.95 2.24
CA GLN A 59 -7.83 5.91 0.79
C GLN A 59 -6.37 5.82 0.34
N PHE A 60 -5.50 6.68 0.87
CA PHE A 60 -4.07 6.66 0.54
C PHE A 60 -3.42 5.32 0.90
N GLY A 61 -3.76 4.76 2.06
CA GLY A 61 -3.27 3.43 2.47
C GLY A 61 -3.72 2.32 1.52
N ALA A 62 -4.98 2.35 1.08
CA ALA A 62 -5.53 1.39 0.12
C ALA A 62 -4.87 1.50 -1.26
N GLU A 63 -4.69 2.72 -1.76
CA GLU A 63 -3.99 3.00 -3.03
C GLU A 63 -2.55 2.49 -2.98
N LEU A 64 -1.82 2.80 -1.90
CA LEU A 64 -0.46 2.33 -1.71
C LEU A 64 -0.38 0.81 -1.61
N GLY A 65 -1.28 0.19 -0.85
CA GLY A 65 -1.35 -1.27 -0.74
C GLY A 65 -1.56 -1.92 -2.11
N SER A 66 -2.55 -1.43 -2.85
CA SER A 66 -2.83 -1.91 -4.23
C SER A 66 -1.62 -1.78 -5.14
N GLU A 67 -0.91 -0.64 -5.08
CA GLU A 67 0.31 -0.41 -5.85
C GLU A 67 1.40 -1.43 -5.52
N LEU A 68 1.70 -1.64 -4.23
CA LEU A 68 2.76 -2.55 -3.79
C LEU A 68 2.44 -4.01 -4.15
N TYR A 69 1.19 -4.45 -3.97
CA TYR A 69 0.75 -5.79 -4.38
C TYR A 69 0.76 -5.97 -5.91
N SER A 70 0.47 -4.91 -6.67
CA SER A 70 0.60 -4.94 -8.13
C SER A 70 2.04 -5.16 -8.58
N TYR A 71 3.01 -4.48 -7.94
CA TYR A 71 4.44 -4.70 -8.20
C TYR A 71 4.90 -6.10 -7.78
N LEU A 72 4.38 -6.62 -6.67
CA LEU A 72 4.64 -8.01 -6.25
C LEU A 72 4.15 -9.01 -7.32
N GLY A 73 2.91 -8.84 -7.80
CA GLY A 73 2.33 -9.68 -8.84
C GLY A 73 3.14 -9.65 -10.14
N LEU A 74 3.52 -8.44 -10.58
CA LEU A 74 4.36 -8.24 -11.76
C LEU A 74 5.72 -8.93 -11.63
N ALA A 75 6.39 -8.76 -10.49
CA ALA A 75 7.69 -9.38 -10.23
C ALA A 75 7.59 -10.91 -10.27
N ASN A 76 6.59 -11.49 -9.60
CA ASN A 76 6.36 -12.93 -9.61
C ASN A 76 6.06 -13.47 -11.01
N GLN A 77 5.26 -12.74 -11.80
CA GLN A 77 4.93 -13.12 -13.17
C GLN A 77 6.18 -13.14 -14.07
N VAL A 78 7.02 -12.11 -14.01
CA VAL A 78 8.28 -12.03 -14.77
C VAL A 78 9.22 -13.18 -14.40
N ILE A 79 9.35 -13.47 -13.10
CA ILE A 79 10.19 -14.58 -12.62
C ILE A 79 9.62 -15.92 -13.12
N SER A 80 8.30 -16.15 -13.02
CA SER A 80 7.65 -17.36 -13.50
C SER A 80 7.77 -17.58 -15.01
N MET A 81 7.66 -16.51 -15.81
CA MET A 81 7.89 -16.57 -17.26
C MET A 81 9.33 -16.96 -17.61
N SER A 82 10.30 -16.56 -16.78
CA SER A 82 11.72 -16.89 -17.00
C SER A 82 12.06 -18.36 -16.73
N THR A 83 11.28 -19.03 -15.85
CA THR A 83 11.45 -20.45 -15.50
C THR A 83 10.68 -21.39 -16.44
N THR A 84 9.60 -20.93 -17.06
CA THR A 84 8.71 -21.75 -17.91
C THR A 84 8.93 -21.57 -19.42
N SER A 85 9.44 -20.42 -19.89
CA SER A 85 9.56 -20.14 -21.32
C SER A 85 10.78 -20.79 -21.96
N SER A 86 10.55 -21.84 -22.76
CA SER A 86 11.59 -22.56 -23.52
C SER A 86 11.99 -21.88 -24.84
N THR A 87 11.15 -21.04 -25.48
CA THR A 87 11.50 -20.46 -26.79
C THR A 87 10.80 -19.12 -27.05
N ALA A 88 11.56 -18.18 -27.63
CA ALA A 88 11.16 -16.92 -28.27
C ALA A 88 10.65 -15.71 -27.43
N SER A 89 10.03 -15.86 -26.25
CA SER A 89 9.55 -14.70 -25.46
C SER A 89 10.07 -14.66 -24.02
N ARG A 90 11.32 -15.10 -23.82
CA ARG A 90 11.90 -15.17 -22.48
C ARG A 90 12.23 -13.75 -21.99
N PRO A 91 11.83 -13.37 -20.76
CA PRO A 91 12.29 -12.13 -20.16
C PRO A 91 13.82 -12.09 -20.19
N SER A 92 14.41 -10.98 -20.61
CA SER A 92 15.87 -10.84 -20.55
C SER A 92 16.36 -10.92 -19.11
N GLU A 93 17.63 -11.29 -18.91
CA GLU A 93 18.25 -11.39 -17.59
C GLU A 93 18.01 -10.14 -16.72
N ARG A 94 18.07 -8.96 -17.35
CA ARG A 94 17.77 -7.67 -16.72
C ARG A 94 16.33 -7.54 -16.19
N HIS A 95 15.33 -8.16 -16.86
CA HIS A 95 13.96 -8.19 -16.34
C HIS A 95 13.88 -9.02 -15.07
N VAL A 96 14.55 -10.17 -15.06
CA VAL A 96 14.57 -11.09 -13.92
C VAL A 96 15.28 -10.46 -12.72
N GLU A 97 16.43 -9.81 -12.94
CA GLU A 97 17.15 -9.08 -11.89
C GLU A 97 16.31 -7.98 -11.25
N LEU A 98 15.61 -7.17 -12.06
CA LEU A 98 14.73 -6.12 -11.56
C LEU A 98 13.54 -6.70 -10.80
N ALA A 99 12.92 -7.76 -11.31
CA ALA A 99 11.83 -8.45 -10.65
C ALA A 99 12.27 -9.05 -9.29
N GLN A 100 13.44 -9.69 -9.24
CA GLN A 100 14.02 -10.21 -7.99
C GLN A 100 14.34 -9.07 -7.01
N THR A 101 14.84 -7.94 -7.49
CA THR A 101 15.10 -6.77 -6.65
C THR A 101 13.81 -6.22 -6.06
N ILE A 102 12.75 -6.06 -6.86
CA ILE A 102 11.43 -5.61 -6.39
C ILE A 102 10.87 -6.58 -5.37
N LEU A 103 10.94 -7.90 -5.65
CA LEU A 103 10.52 -8.94 -4.73
C LEU A 103 11.28 -8.85 -3.40
N ALA A 104 12.60 -8.70 -3.44
CA ALA A 104 13.42 -8.55 -2.25
C ALA A 104 13.02 -7.31 -1.42
N LEU A 105 12.83 -6.14 -2.05
CA LEU A 105 12.42 -4.92 -1.36
C LEU A 105 11.01 -5.02 -0.75
N LEU A 106 10.12 -5.83 -1.35
CA LEU A 106 8.75 -6.02 -0.86
C LEU A 106 8.67 -7.09 0.23
N THR A 107 9.41 -8.20 0.09
CA THR A 107 9.19 -9.42 0.88
C THR A 107 10.40 -9.93 1.65
N GLN A 108 11.61 -9.40 1.46
CA GLN A 108 12.79 -9.82 2.21
C GLN A 108 13.18 -8.75 3.22
N SER A 109 13.44 -9.16 4.47
CA SER A 109 13.58 -8.25 5.62
C SER A 109 14.62 -7.13 5.38
N PRO A 110 14.27 -5.84 5.61
CA PRO A 110 13.01 -5.33 6.14
C PRO A 110 12.01 -4.96 5.02
N GLY A 111 11.44 -5.96 4.36
CA GLY A 111 10.53 -5.79 3.22
C GLY A 111 9.23 -5.11 3.63
N LEU A 112 8.76 -4.16 2.82
CA LEU A 112 7.64 -3.29 3.20
C LEU A 112 6.35 -4.05 3.50
N LEU A 113 6.08 -5.17 2.82
CA LEU A 113 4.86 -5.95 3.04
C LEU A 113 4.88 -6.78 4.33
N GLN A 114 6.03 -6.85 5.03
CA GLN A 114 6.13 -7.57 6.30
C GLN A 114 5.68 -6.72 7.50
N PHE A 115 5.48 -5.42 7.31
CA PHE A 115 5.13 -4.51 8.38
C PHE A 115 3.66 -4.11 8.30
N PRO A 116 2.95 -3.99 9.43
CA PRO A 116 1.65 -3.36 9.44
C PRO A 116 1.77 -1.89 9.03
N CYS A 117 0.78 -1.36 8.29
CA CYS A 117 0.79 0.01 7.77
C CYS A 117 1.11 1.06 8.84
N ALA A 118 0.56 0.90 10.05
CA ALA A 118 0.80 1.81 11.17
C ALA A 118 2.27 1.85 11.64
N ALA A 119 3.03 0.78 11.43
CA ALA A 119 4.46 0.74 11.72
C ALA A 119 5.30 1.26 10.54
N LEU A 120 4.85 1.04 9.30
CA LEU A 120 5.51 1.53 8.09
C LEU A 120 5.62 3.06 8.06
N VAL A 121 4.51 3.76 8.30
CA VAL A 121 4.45 5.23 8.24
C VAL A 121 5.34 5.89 9.30
N LYS A 122 5.68 5.17 10.38
CA LYS A 122 6.56 5.67 11.44
C LYS A 122 8.05 5.50 11.14
N ARG A 123 8.40 4.78 10.06
CA ARG A 123 9.81 4.58 9.67
C ARG A 123 10.34 5.82 8.96
N SER A 124 11.55 6.24 9.32
CA SER A 124 12.22 7.38 8.71
C SER A 124 12.66 7.13 7.26
N ASP A 125 12.78 5.87 6.84
CA ASP A 125 13.20 5.45 5.50
C ASP A 125 12.02 5.10 4.57
N PHE A 126 10.78 5.16 5.05
CA PHE A 126 9.58 4.72 4.32
C PHE A 126 9.45 5.37 2.93
N GLU A 127 9.50 6.69 2.87
CA GLU A 127 9.39 7.45 1.61
C GLU A 127 10.52 7.10 0.62
N MET A 128 11.73 6.89 1.14
CA MET A 128 12.89 6.53 0.32
C MET A 128 12.74 5.13 -0.26
N GLU A 129 12.30 4.16 0.53
CA GLU A 129 12.07 2.78 0.09
C GLU A 129 10.93 2.68 -0.91
N ILE A 130 9.82 3.41 -0.69
CA ILE A 130 8.73 3.52 -1.66
C ILE A 130 9.22 4.14 -2.99
N ALA A 131 9.98 5.23 -2.93
CA ALA A 131 10.53 5.86 -4.13
C ALA A 131 11.47 4.92 -4.90
N ARG A 132 12.27 4.13 -4.17
CA ARG A 132 13.18 3.12 -4.72
C ARG A 132 12.40 2.00 -5.43
N ILE A 133 11.36 1.46 -4.80
CA ILE A 133 10.50 0.42 -5.39
C ILE A 133 9.82 0.97 -6.66
N ARG A 134 9.21 2.16 -6.59
CA ARG A 134 8.59 2.83 -7.75
C ARG A 134 9.58 3.05 -8.89
N ALA A 135 10.82 3.43 -8.61
CA ALA A 135 11.86 3.60 -9.62
C ALA A 135 12.20 2.27 -10.31
N LYS A 136 12.33 1.19 -9.55
CA LYS A 136 12.60 -0.16 -10.09
C LYS A 136 11.41 -0.71 -10.87
N ALA A 137 10.19 -0.52 -10.38
CA ALA A 137 8.96 -0.90 -11.07
C ALA A 137 8.82 -0.16 -12.41
N ARG A 138 9.08 1.15 -12.45
CA ARG A 138 9.09 1.92 -13.71
C ARG A 138 10.15 1.42 -14.69
N GLN A 139 11.34 1.06 -14.22
CA GLN A 139 12.37 0.45 -15.07
C GLN A 139 11.90 -0.88 -15.65
N LEU A 140 11.28 -1.74 -14.84
CA LEU A 140 10.74 -3.02 -15.28
C LEU A 140 9.60 -2.84 -16.30
N LEU A 141 8.64 -1.97 -16.01
CA LEU A 141 7.52 -1.66 -16.92
C LEU A 141 7.97 -1.06 -18.26
N SER A 142 9.01 -0.22 -18.22
CA SER A 142 9.62 0.35 -19.43
C SER A 142 10.26 -0.73 -20.30
N LEU A 143 11.00 -1.66 -19.70
CA LEU A 143 11.63 -2.77 -20.40
C LEU A 143 10.62 -3.78 -20.96
N LEU A 144 9.54 -4.04 -20.23
CA LEU A 144 8.41 -4.84 -20.69
C LEU A 144 7.57 -4.14 -21.77
N GLY A 145 7.84 -2.87 -22.06
CA GLY A 145 7.10 -2.10 -23.05
C GLY A 145 5.64 -1.87 -22.68
N VAL A 146 5.26 -1.92 -21.39
CA VAL A 146 3.86 -1.76 -20.97
C VAL A 146 3.31 -0.38 -21.38
N ASN A 147 4.17 0.65 -21.41
CA ASN A 147 3.84 1.98 -21.93
C ASN A 147 3.58 2.03 -23.45
N THR A 148 3.90 0.97 -24.20
CA THR A 148 3.60 0.85 -25.64
C THR A 148 2.32 0.08 -25.92
N ILE A 149 1.80 -0.68 -24.96
CA ILE A 149 0.55 -1.44 -25.12
C ILE A 149 -0.66 -0.52 -24.92
N SER A 150 -0.62 0.37 -23.93
CA SER A 150 -1.68 1.37 -23.73
C SER A 150 -1.87 2.27 -24.95
N ARG A 151 -0.78 2.70 -25.61
CA ARG A 151 -0.84 3.53 -26.82
C ARG A 151 -1.28 2.75 -28.07
N LYS A 152 -1.12 1.41 -28.10
CA LYS A 152 -1.60 0.55 -29.19
C LYS A 152 -3.08 0.19 -29.08
N MET A 153 -3.67 0.21 -27.89
CA MET A 153 -5.13 0.05 -27.74
C MET A 153 -5.88 1.34 -28.12
N ASP A 154 -5.33 2.52 -27.87
CA ASP A 154 -5.93 3.80 -28.30
C ASP A 154 -5.90 4.01 -29.83
N THR A 155 -5.15 3.20 -30.57
CA THR A 155 -5.08 3.24 -32.04
C THR A 155 -5.89 2.14 -32.73
N LEU A 156 -6.58 1.30 -31.97
CA LEU A 156 -7.56 0.34 -32.46
C LEU A 156 -8.98 0.86 -32.18
N THR A 157 -9.31 2.01 -32.75
CA THR A 157 -10.70 2.40 -32.94
C THR A 157 -11.23 1.69 -34.19
N PHE A 158 -12.19 0.78 -33.98
CA PHE A 158 -13.04 0.22 -35.04
C PHE A 158 -14.14 1.21 -35.43
#